data_AF-A0A9X2PIV0-F1
#
_entry.id   AF-A0A9X2PIV0-F1
#
_cell.length_a   1.000
_cell.length_b   1.000
_cell.length_c   1.000
_cell.angle_alpha   90.00
_cell.angle_beta   90.00
_cell.angle_gamma   90.00
#
_symmetry.space_group_name_H-M   'P 1'
#
loop_
_entity.id
_entity.type
_entity.pdbx_description
1 polymer ?
#
loop_
_entity_poly.entity_id
_entity_poly.type
_entity_poly.pdbx_seq_one_letter_code
_entity_poly.pdbx_strand_id
1 'polypeptide(L)'
;MRDGVGQARDYAEWIAVRVLGALANDALRLERFFTEMGIEARAVRTCASDPRFLASLLDWVAEEAALAEAIMSETGIRADDIAMARHVLRGGDEETCLPMPAGRRSRPRHFA
;
A
#
# COMPACT_ATOMS: atom_id res chain seq x y z
N MET A 1 -2.70 24.01 -10.34
CA MET A 1 -1.56 23.07 -10.20
C MET A 1 -2.02 22.02 -9.20
N ARG A 2 -1.99 20.71 -9.54
CA ARG A 2 -2.43 19.65 -8.60
C ARG A 2 -1.43 19.63 -7.43
N ASP A 3 -1.90 19.80 -6.20
CA ASP A 3 -1.07 19.82 -5.00
C ASP A 3 -0.31 18.50 -4.81
N GLY A 4 0.83 18.55 -4.11
CA GLY A 4 1.71 17.38 -3.90
C GLY A 4 1.01 16.19 -3.26
N VAL A 5 -0.04 16.42 -2.46
CA VAL A 5 -0.88 15.39 -1.85
C VAL A 5 -1.71 14.63 -2.90
N GLY A 6 -2.25 15.34 -3.90
CA GLY A 6 -3.00 14.72 -4.98
C GLY A 6 -2.12 13.85 -5.89
N GLN A 7 -0.85 14.23 -6.07
CA GLN A 7 0.14 13.45 -6.81
C GLN A 7 0.55 12.17 -6.04
N ALA A 8 0.79 12.29 -4.73
CA ALA A 8 1.12 11.14 -3.90
C ALA A 8 -0.02 10.11 -3.87
N ARG A 9 -1.26 10.59 -3.81
CA ARG A 9 -2.45 9.73 -3.86
C ARG A 9 -2.60 9.02 -5.20
N ASP A 10 -2.45 9.73 -6.32
CA ASP A 10 -2.50 9.13 -7.67
C ASP A 10 -1.43 8.04 -7.84
N TYR A 11 -0.20 8.31 -7.36
CA TYR A 11 0.88 7.33 -7.37
C TYR A 11 0.59 6.12 -6.46
N ALA A 12 0.01 6.34 -5.27
CA ALA A 12 -0.41 5.27 -4.37
C ALA A 12 -1.53 4.39 -4.96
N GLU A 13 -2.53 5.01 -5.61
CA GLU A 13 -3.59 4.30 -6.34
C GLU A 13 -2.99 3.47 -7.49
N TRP A 14 -2.02 4.03 -8.23
CA TRP A 14 -1.31 3.31 -9.28
C TRP A 14 -0.56 2.08 -8.74
N ILE A 15 0.15 2.20 -7.62
CA ILE A 15 0.83 1.08 -6.95
C ILE A 15 -0.19 -0.01 -6.58
N ALA A 16 -1.30 0.37 -5.95
CA ALA A 16 -2.31 -0.60 -5.52
C ALA A 16 -2.97 -1.33 -6.69
N VAL A 17 -3.28 -0.62 -7.79
CA VAL A 17 -3.80 -1.24 -9.01
C VAL A 17 -2.78 -2.19 -9.63
N ARG A 18 -1.50 -1.84 -9.60
CA ARG A 18 -0.42 -2.71 -10.13
C ARG A 18 -0.30 -4.00 -9.30
N VAL A 19 -0.38 -3.90 -7.98
CA VAL A 19 -0.40 -5.04 -7.05
C VAL A 19 -1.65 -5.91 -7.29
N LEU A 20 -2.83 -5.30 -7.45
CA LEU A 20 -4.07 -6.01 -7.77
C LEU A 20 -3.95 -6.76 -9.09
N GLY A 21 -3.31 -6.16 -10.10
CA GLY A 21 -3.05 -6.80 -11.39
C GLY A 21 -2.13 -8.02 -11.28
N ALA A 22 -1.11 -7.95 -10.41
CA ALA A 22 -0.24 -9.10 -10.13
C ALA A 22 -1.00 -10.23 -9.41
N LEU A 23 -1.87 -9.88 -8.46
CA LEU A 23 -2.76 -10.86 -7.83
C LEU A 23 -3.72 -11.50 -8.83
N ALA A 24 -4.27 -10.72 -9.77
CA ALA A 24 -5.17 -11.23 -10.80
C ALA A 24 -4.49 -12.17 -11.81
N ASN A 25 -3.16 -12.22 -11.85
CA ASN A 25 -2.42 -13.20 -12.66
C ASN A 25 -2.50 -14.62 -12.08
N ASP A 26 -2.83 -14.76 -10.79
CA ASP A 26 -3.01 -16.03 -10.09
C ASP A 26 -4.42 -16.07 -9.47
N ALA A 27 -5.32 -16.81 -10.13
CA ALA A 27 -6.72 -16.90 -9.72
C ALA A 27 -6.88 -17.38 -8.27
N LEU A 28 -6.00 -18.28 -7.80
CA LEU A 28 -6.09 -18.82 -6.44
C LEU A 28 -5.72 -17.75 -5.40
N ARG A 29 -4.67 -16.94 -5.65
CA ARG A 29 -4.32 -15.81 -4.77
C ARG A 29 -5.45 -14.79 -4.69
N LEU A 30 -6.09 -14.50 -5.83
CA LEU A 30 -7.19 -13.56 -5.91
C LEU A 30 -8.44 -14.07 -5.16
N GLU A 31 -8.79 -15.33 -5.33
CA GLU A 31 -9.91 -15.97 -4.62
C GLU A 31 -9.70 -15.99 -3.09
N ARG A 32 -8.47 -16.27 -2.64
CA ARG A 32 -8.13 -16.20 -1.21
C ARG A 32 -8.36 -14.81 -0.64
N PHE A 33 -7.88 -13.78 -1.33
CA PHE A 33 -8.08 -12.39 -0.90
C PHE A 33 -9.56 -12.04 -0.79
N PHE A 34 -10.38 -12.40 -1.78
CA PHE A 34 -11.82 -12.12 -1.74
C PHE A 34 -12.53 -12.84 -0.60
N THR A 35 -12.14 -14.09 -0.32
CA THR A 35 -12.66 -14.87 0.79
C THR A 35 -12.30 -14.25 2.13
N GLU A 36 -11.05 -13.82 2.32
CA GLU A 36 -10.57 -13.18 3.54
C GLU A 36 -11.26 -11.84 3.81
N MET A 37 -11.45 -11.05 2.76
CA MET A 37 -12.11 -9.75 2.83
C MET A 37 -13.64 -9.83 2.92
N GLY A 38 -14.22 -11.03 2.74
CA GLY A 38 -15.67 -11.23 2.70
C GLY A 38 -16.37 -10.50 1.55
N ILE A 39 -15.68 -10.30 0.43
CA ILE A 39 -16.20 -9.58 -0.75
C ILE A 39 -16.46 -10.54 -1.90
N GLU A 40 -17.59 -10.36 -2.56
CA GLU A 40 -17.92 -11.12 -3.77
C GLU A 40 -17.12 -10.60 -4.97
N ALA A 41 -16.66 -11.49 -5.87
CA ALA A 41 -15.93 -11.11 -7.08
C ALA A 41 -16.64 -10.03 -7.93
N ARG A 42 -17.99 -10.05 -7.94
CA ARG A 42 -18.81 -9.03 -8.65
C ARG A 42 -18.71 -7.63 -8.04
N ALA A 43 -18.44 -7.54 -6.73
CA ALA A 43 -18.31 -6.28 -6.01
C ALA A 43 -16.93 -5.65 -6.16
N VAL A 44 -15.92 -6.44 -6.57
CA VAL A 44 -14.52 -6.02 -6.67
C VAL A 44 -14.32 -4.83 -7.59
N ARG A 45 -14.99 -4.78 -8.75
CA ARG A 45 -14.88 -3.62 -9.66
C ARG A 45 -15.37 -2.33 -9.00
N THR A 46 -16.43 -2.42 -8.20
CA THR A 46 -16.96 -1.29 -7.45
C THR A 46 -16.03 -0.93 -6.29
N CYS A 47 -15.57 -1.93 -5.53
CA CYS A 47 -14.65 -1.75 -4.40
C CYS A 47 -13.28 -1.22 -4.84
N ALA A 48 -12.77 -1.59 -6.00
CA ALA A 48 -11.49 -1.10 -6.54
C ALA A 48 -11.51 0.41 -6.85
N SER A 49 -12.69 1.03 -6.91
CA SER A 49 -12.83 2.49 -7.02
C SER A 49 -12.71 3.20 -5.66
N ASP A 50 -12.68 2.45 -4.55
CA ASP A 50 -12.51 2.97 -3.20
C ASP A 50 -11.00 2.90 -2.80
N PRO A 51 -10.34 4.05 -2.54
CA PRO A 51 -8.96 4.08 -2.06
C PRO A 51 -8.75 3.27 -0.77
N ARG A 52 -9.73 3.24 0.14
CA ARG A 52 -9.61 2.48 1.40
C ARG A 52 -9.58 0.99 1.15
N PHE A 53 -10.34 0.53 0.16
CA PHE A 53 -10.30 -0.87 -0.26
C PHE A 53 -8.92 -1.25 -0.79
N LEU A 54 -8.33 -0.40 -1.64
CA LEU A 54 -6.96 -0.57 -2.13
C LEU A 54 -5.93 -0.56 -0.99
N ALA A 55 -6.16 0.24 0.06
CA ALA A 55 -5.30 0.24 1.23
C ALA A 55 -5.37 -1.07 2.05
N SER A 56 -6.54 -1.70 2.11
CA SER A 56 -6.73 -3.02 2.74
C SER A 56 -6.13 -4.15 1.91
N LEU A 57 -6.20 -4.07 0.58
CA LEU A 57 -5.48 -4.98 -0.32
C LEU A 57 -3.97 -4.97 -0.03
N LEU A 58 -3.38 -3.77 0.04
CA LEU A 58 -1.96 -3.63 0.33
C LEU A 58 -1.61 -4.06 1.77
N ASP A 59 -2.56 -3.97 2.70
CA ASP A 59 -2.42 -4.48 4.07
C ASP A 59 -2.23 -6.00 4.05
N TRP A 60 -3.19 -6.70 3.45
CA TRP A 60 -3.22 -8.15 3.35
C TRP A 60 -1.97 -8.70 2.64
N VAL A 61 -1.56 -8.06 1.53
CA VAL A 61 -0.33 -8.43 0.84
C VAL A 61 0.90 -8.29 1.74
N ALA A 62 0.96 -7.23 2.55
CA ALA A 62 2.09 -6.99 3.44
C ALA A 62 2.10 -7.88 4.68
N GLU A 63 0.96 -8.47 5.07
CA GLU A 63 0.89 -9.49 6.13
C GLU A 63 1.49 -10.83 5.67
N GLU A 64 1.32 -11.17 4.40
CA GLU A 64 1.89 -12.39 3.79
C GLU A 64 3.27 -12.12 3.16
N ALA A 65 4.35 -12.25 3.95
CA ALA A 65 5.71 -11.95 3.49
C ALA A 65 6.11 -12.65 2.16
N ALA A 66 5.75 -13.92 1.98
CA ALA A 66 6.04 -14.66 0.74
C ALA A 66 5.25 -14.13 -0.47
N LEU A 67 4.01 -13.67 -0.25
CA LEU A 67 3.18 -13.07 -1.27
C LEU A 67 3.72 -11.70 -1.68
N ALA A 68 4.09 -10.87 -0.69
CA ALA A 68 4.73 -9.58 -0.94
C ALA A 68 6.01 -9.76 -1.76
N GLU A 69 6.87 -10.71 -1.39
CA GLU A 69 8.11 -10.99 -2.13
C GLU A 69 7.85 -11.38 -3.58
N ALA A 70 6.89 -12.28 -3.82
CA ALA A 70 6.50 -12.68 -5.17
C ALA A 70 6.03 -11.46 -5.99
N ILE A 71 5.13 -10.64 -5.43
CA ILE A 71 4.61 -9.46 -6.12
C ILE A 71 5.70 -8.42 -6.39
N MET A 72 6.62 -8.18 -5.44
CA MET A 72 7.75 -7.28 -5.63
C MET A 72 8.66 -7.76 -6.76
N SER A 73 8.92 -9.08 -6.83
CA SER A 73 9.70 -9.68 -7.91
C SER A 73 9.01 -9.58 -9.28
N GLU A 74 7.69 -9.78 -9.32
CA GLU A 74 6.88 -9.71 -10.55
C GLU A 74 6.67 -8.28 -11.07
N THR A 75 6.53 -7.30 -10.17
CA THR A 75 6.15 -5.92 -10.53
C THR A 75 7.29 -4.92 -10.49
N GLY A 76 8.37 -5.23 -9.77
CA GLY A 76 9.47 -4.29 -9.47
C GLY A 76 9.13 -3.24 -8.41
N ILE A 77 7.95 -3.31 -7.79
CA ILE A 77 7.55 -2.40 -6.71
C ILE A 77 8.39 -2.70 -5.46
N ARG A 78 8.81 -1.65 -4.74
CA ARG A 78 9.59 -1.80 -3.50
C ARG A 78 8.65 -1.89 -2.30
N ALA A 79 9.11 -2.54 -1.23
CA ALA A 79 8.37 -2.59 0.04
C ALA A 79 8.06 -1.19 0.61
N ASP A 80 8.96 -0.23 0.41
CA ASP A 80 8.80 1.16 0.84
C ASP A 80 7.65 1.86 0.09
N ASP A 81 7.53 1.63 -1.22
CA ASP A 81 6.41 2.13 -2.04
C ASP A 81 5.07 1.53 -1.57
N ILE A 82 5.04 0.24 -1.22
CA ILE A 82 3.83 -0.42 -0.68
C ILE A 82 3.44 0.21 0.67
N ALA A 83 4.40 0.44 1.56
CA ALA A 83 4.17 1.04 2.86
C ALA A 83 3.65 2.49 2.73
N MET A 84 4.26 3.28 1.84
CA MET A 84 3.84 4.63 1.53
C MET A 84 2.42 4.64 0.93
N ALA A 85 2.13 3.76 -0.03
CA ALA A 85 0.81 3.68 -0.65
C ALA A 85 -0.28 3.31 0.37
N ARG A 86 -0.02 2.37 1.29
CA ARG A 86 -0.93 2.04 2.40
C ARG A 86 -1.26 3.25 3.26
N HIS A 87 -0.25 4.06 3.58
CA HIS A 87 -0.43 5.23 4.44
C HIS A 87 -1.28 6.29 3.73
N VAL A 88 -0.96 6.61 2.48
CA VAL A 88 -1.66 7.63 1.68
C VAL A 88 -3.12 7.23 1.42
N LEU A 89 -3.38 5.96 1.07
CA LEU A 89 -4.72 5.47 0.68
C LEU A 89 -5.70 5.33 1.85
N ARG A 90 -5.23 5.18 3.11
CA ARG A 90 -6.13 5.11 4.28
C ARG A 90 -6.83 6.43 4.61
N GLY A 91 -6.34 7.53 4.04
CA GLY A 91 -6.80 8.87 4.37
C GLY A 91 -5.65 9.71 4.88
N GLY A 92 -4.64 9.93 4.03
CA GLY A 92 -3.78 11.11 4.17
C GLY A 92 -4.56 12.40 3.91
N ASP A 93 -5.69 12.60 4.60
CA ASP A 93 -6.19 13.93 4.95
C ASP A 93 -5.58 14.26 6.31
N GLU A 94 -4.80 15.33 6.36
CA GLU A 94 -4.06 15.71 7.56
C GLU A 94 -5.03 16.16 8.66
N GLU A 95 -5.33 15.28 9.60
CA GLU A 95 -5.28 15.64 11.02
C GLU A 95 -4.66 14.49 11.83
N THR A 96 -3.46 14.08 11.42
CA THR A 96 -2.51 13.46 12.36
C THR A 96 -1.18 14.16 12.18
N CYS A 97 -0.94 15.09 13.10
CA CYS A 97 0.39 15.40 13.58
C CYS A 97 1.21 14.09 13.64
N LEU A 98 2.09 13.88 12.67
CA LEU A 98 3.06 12.79 12.66
C LEU A 98 3.77 12.76 14.03
N PRO A 99 3.63 11.73 14.89
CA PRO A 99 4.68 11.49 15.86
C PRO A 99 5.90 11.08 15.03
N MET A 100 6.94 11.91 15.10
CA MET A 100 8.22 11.66 14.44
C MET A 100 8.66 10.19 14.57
N PRO A 101 9.27 9.58 13.54
CA PRO A 101 9.89 8.27 13.71
C PRO A 101 11.03 8.42 14.72
N ALA A 102 10.94 7.67 15.83
CA ALA A 102 11.95 7.64 16.85
C ALA A 102 13.31 7.21 16.26
N GLY A 103 14.31 8.08 16.41
CA GLY A 103 15.69 7.64 16.65
C GLY A 103 16.60 7.44 15.43
N ARG A 104 17.15 8.54 14.91
CA ARG A 104 18.61 8.61 14.67
C ARG A 104 19.18 9.78 15.46
N ARG A 105 19.66 9.49 16.67
CA ARG A 105 20.47 10.42 17.45
C ARG A 105 21.84 10.54 16.79
N SER A 106 21.99 11.49 15.87
CA SER A 106 23.32 12.03 15.57
C SER A 106 23.71 12.95 16.73
N ARG A 107 24.37 12.39 17.76
CA ARG A 107 25.10 13.21 18.74
C ARG A 107 26.33 13.80 18.02
N PRO A 108 26.58 15.12 18.10
CA PRO A 108 27.87 15.66 17.68
C PRO A 108 28.95 15.11 18.62
N ARG A 109 30.01 14.53 18.03
CA ARG A 109 31.28 14.25 18.72
C ARG A 109 31.88 15.60 19.12
N HIS A 110 31.66 16.05 20.35
CA HIS A 110 32.59 17.00 20.94
C HIS A 110 33.73 16.24 21.60
N PHE A 111 34.87 16.30 20.90
CA PHE A 111 36.22 16.23 21.42
C PHE A 111 36.44 17.40 22.40
N ALA A 112 36.83 17.08 23.64
CA ALA A 112 37.82 17.81 24.46
C ALA A 112 38.00 17.06 25.78
#